data_AF-A0A6C0C598-F1
#
_entry.id   AF-A0A6C0C598-F1
#
_cell.length_a   1.000
_cell.length_b   1.000
_cell.length_c   1.000
_cell.angle_alpha   90.00
_cell.angle_beta   90.00
_cell.angle_gamma   90.00
#
_symmetry.space_group_name_H-M   'P 1'
#
loop_
_entity.id
_entity.type
_entity.pdbx_description
1 polymer ?
#
loop_
_entity_poly.entity_id
_entity_poly.type
_entity_poly.pdbx_seq_one_letter_code
_entity_poly.pdbx_strand_id
1 'polypeptide(L)'
;MVFNMLPVFFLLIIVISFLLVFAPMVDHVFYLDHKIEESTDSEVFIIILVHIMLVGILIYLFHFYIVRKYIKFFKLNETYIKIIDLILGLTLVGLQRNLVYKLRYLSNRHPIRAELII
;
A
#
# COMPACT_ATOMS: atom_id res chain seq x y z
N MET A 1 4.62 -26.79 24.72
CA MET A 1 3.64 -26.04 23.92
C MET A 1 4.09 -26.15 22.47
N VAL A 2 3.52 -27.08 21.70
CA VAL A 2 3.88 -27.22 20.29
C VAL A 2 3.34 -25.97 19.59
N PHE A 3 4.23 -25.07 19.17
CA PHE A 3 3.83 -23.93 18.35
C PHE A 3 3.19 -24.50 17.09
N ASN A 4 1.86 -24.37 16.98
CA ASN A 4 1.15 -24.66 15.74
C ASN A 4 1.56 -23.61 14.71
N MET A 5 2.70 -23.84 14.06
CA MET A 5 3.27 -23.00 12.99
C MET A 5 2.42 -23.07 11.72
N LEU A 6 1.66 -24.15 11.55
CA LEU A 6 0.82 -24.43 10.39
C LEU A 6 -0.21 -23.31 10.08
N PRO A 7 -1.02 -22.82 11.03
CA PRO A 7 -1.96 -21.73 10.78
C PRO A 7 -1.27 -20.39 10.48
N VAL A 8 -0.10 -20.14 11.07
CA VAL A 8 0.70 -18.93 10.77
C VAL A 8 1.22 -18.99 9.34
N PHE A 9 1.67 -20.17 8.90
CA PHE A 9 2.15 -20.39 7.55
C PHE A 9 1.02 -20.21 6.51
N PHE A 10 -0.17 -20.74 6.78
CA PHE A 10 -1.35 -20.53 5.94
C PHE A 10 -1.75 -19.06 5.84
N LEU A 11 -1.77 -18.35 6.96
CA LEU A 11 -2.06 -16.93 6.98
C LEU A 11 -1.05 -16.13 6.15
N LEU A 12 0.22 -16.46 6.27
CA LEU A 12 1.30 -15.80 5.52
C LEU A 12 1.15 -16.03 4.01
N ILE A 13 0.82 -17.25 3.58
CA ILE A 13 0.52 -17.54 2.16
C ILE A 13 -0.65 -16.68 1.68
N ILE A 14 -1.75 -16.61 2.43
CA ILE A 14 -2.94 -15.85 2.04
C ILE A 14 -2.62 -14.36 1.91
N VAL A 15 -1.89 -13.82 2.88
CA VAL A 15 -1.47 -12.41 2.88
C VAL A 15 -0.59 -12.13 1.67
N ILE A 16 0.42 -12.96 1.39
CA ILE A 16 1.32 -12.80 0.24
C ILE A 16 0.57 -12.94 -1.09
N SER A 17 -0.29 -13.96 -1.24
CA SER A 17 -1.07 -14.15 -2.46
C SER A 17 -2.01 -12.98 -2.73
N PHE A 18 -2.66 -12.46 -1.69
CA PHE A 18 -3.49 -11.27 -1.82
C PHE A 18 -2.66 -10.07 -2.26
N LEU A 19 -1.50 -9.84 -1.61
CA LEU A 19 -0.60 -8.75 -1.94
C LEU A 19 -0.10 -8.84 -3.39
N LEU A 20 0.30 -10.02 -3.86
CA LEU A 20 0.77 -10.21 -5.25
C LEU A 20 -0.27 -9.85 -6.32
N VAL A 21 -1.56 -9.94 -6.01
CA VAL A 21 -2.63 -9.61 -6.96
C VAL A 21 -3.10 -8.17 -6.77
N PHE A 22 -3.38 -7.76 -5.53
CA PHE A 22 -3.89 -6.43 -5.24
C PHE A 22 -2.86 -5.34 -5.48
N ALA A 23 -1.58 -5.61 -5.22
CA ALA A 23 -0.53 -4.62 -5.40
C ALA A 23 -0.46 -4.12 -6.86
N PRO A 24 -0.24 -4.99 -7.86
CA PRO A 24 -0.20 -4.55 -9.26
C PRO A 24 -1.55 -4.03 -9.77
N MET A 25 -2.69 -4.50 -9.24
CA MET A 25 -4.00 -3.94 -9.58
C MET A 25 -4.14 -2.47 -9.15
N VAL A 26 -3.81 -2.16 -7.90
CA VAL A 26 -3.80 -0.77 -7.41
C VAL A 26 -2.79 0.04 -8.22
N ASP A 27 -1.61 -0.52 -8.48
CA ASP A 27 -0.58 0.18 -9.24
C ASP A 27 -1.03 0.52 -10.67
N HIS A 28 -1.74 -0.41 -11.33
CA HIS A 28 -2.30 -0.25 -12.67
C HIS A 28 -3.45 0.77 -12.71
N VAL A 29 -4.38 0.73 -11.75
CA VAL A 29 -5.50 1.71 -11.67
C VAL A 29 -4.98 3.14 -11.58
N PHE A 30 -3.82 3.30 -10.96
CA PHE A 30 -3.17 4.59 -10.80
C PHE A 30 -1.95 4.77 -11.70
N TYR A 31 -1.76 3.92 -12.72
CA TYR A 31 -0.66 4.05 -13.66
C TYR A 31 -0.95 5.20 -14.61
N LEU A 32 -0.06 6.20 -14.62
CA LEU A 32 -0.33 7.51 -15.22
C LEU A 32 0.70 7.94 -16.26
N ASP A 33 1.67 7.09 -16.63
CA ASP A 33 2.82 7.47 -17.48
C ASP A 33 2.43 8.28 -18.73
N HIS A 34 1.33 7.94 -19.40
CA HIS A 34 0.91 8.63 -20.62
C HIS A 34 0.01 9.85 -20.39
N LYS A 35 -0.52 10.04 -19.17
CA LYS A 35 -1.39 11.16 -18.82
C LYS A 35 -0.65 12.29 -18.11
N ILE A 36 0.49 12.03 -17.46
CA ILE A 36 1.21 13.02 -16.64
C ILE A 36 1.72 14.20 -17.47
N GLU A 37 2.13 13.99 -18.72
CA GLU A 37 2.62 15.08 -19.58
C GLU A 37 1.51 16.03 -20.03
N GLU A 38 0.26 15.54 -20.13
CA GLU A 38 -0.91 16.32 -20.54
C GLU A 38 -1.78 16.81 -19.36
N SER A 39 -1.54 16.33 -18.14
CA SER A 39 -2.35 16.68 -16.97
C SER A 39 -1.77 17.85 -16.18
N THR A 40 -2.68 18.64 -15.61
CA THR A 40 -2.34 19.80 -14.79
C THR A 40 -1.80 19.37 -13.42
N ASP A 41 -0.93 20.18 -12.81
CA ASP A 41 -0.36 19.88 -11.47
C ASP A 41 -1.46 19.61 -10.41
N SER A 42 -2.61 20.28 -10.53
CA SER A 42 -3.80 20.05 -9.69
C SER A 42 -4.41 18.67 -9.86
N GLU A 43 -4.46 18.14 -11.08
CA GLU A 43 -4.99 16.80 -11.35
C GLU A 43 -4.05 15.73 -10.77
N VAL A 44 -2.74 15.89 -10.96
CA VAL A 44 -1.74 15.00 -10.37
C VAL A 44 -1.85 14.98 -8.85
N PHE A 45 -2.05 16.15 -8.23
CA PHE A 45 -2.25 16.26 -6.78
C PHE A 45 -3.52 15.53 -6.30
N ILE A 46 -4.66 15.71 -6.98
CA ILE A 46 -5.91 15.00 -6.66
C ILE A 46 -5.72 13.49 -6.77
N ILE A 47 -5.03 13.02 -7.80
CA ILE A 47 -4.80 11.58 -8.00
C ILE A 47 -3.92 11.02 -6.89
N ILE A 48 -2.90 11.75 -6.43
CA ILE A 48 -2.09 11.37 -5.27
C ILE A 48 -2.97 11.26 -4.02
N LEU A 49 -3.83 12.24 -3.78
CA LEU A 49 -4.71 12.28 -2.60
C LEU A 49 -5.70 11.10 -2.60
N VAL A 50 -6.35 10.85 -3.73
CA VAL A 50 -7.26 9.70 -3.91
C VAL A 50 -6.52 8.37 -3.75
N HIS A 51 -5.30 8.27 -4.27
CA HIS A 51 -4.48 7.06 -4.11
C HIS A 51 -4.15 6.80 -2.62
N ILE A 52 -3.74 7.82 -1.87
CA ILE A 52 -3.46 7.69 -0.43
C ILE A 52 -4.72 7.27 0.34
N MET A 53 -5.87 7.88 0.05
CA MET A 53 -7.15 7.52 0.68
C MET A 53 -7.54 6.08 0.36
N LEU A 54 -7.45 5.66 -0.90
CA LEU A 54 -7.81 4.31 -1.32
C LEU A 54 -6.90 3.26 -0.68
N VAL A 55 -5.59 3.51 -0.63
CA VAL A 55 -4.65 2.66 0.10
C VAL A 55 -5.04 2.58 1.58
N GLY A 56 -5.32 3.70 2.24
CA GLY A 56 -5.78 3.73 3.63
C GLY A 56 -7.02 2.86 3.88
N ILE A 57 -8.03 2.97 3.01
CA ILE A 57 -9.27 2.19 3.09
C ILE A 57 -8.99 0.69 2.90
N LEU A 58 -8.15 0.33 1.93
CA LEU A 58 -7.77 -1.07 1.69
C LEU A 58 -7.07 -1.68 2.91
N ILE A 59 -6.17 -0.93 3.56
CA ILE A 59 -5.49 -1.39 4.79
C ILE A 59 -6.51 -1.66 5.88
N TYR A 60 -7.40 -0.70 6.11
CA TYR A 60 -8.44 -0.83 7.13
C TYR A 60 -9.31 -2.06 6.89
N LEU A 61 -9.79 -2.23 5.65
CA LEU A 61 -10.58 -3.40 5.26
C LEU A 61 -9.79 -4.69 5.46
N PHE A 62 -8.53 -4.72 5.07
CA PHE A 62 -7.71 -5.93 5.17
C PHE A 62 -7.46 -6.33 6.63
N HIS A 63 -7.09 -5.37 7.47
CA HIS A 63 -6.87 -5.62 8.89
C HIS A 63 -8.18 -6.04 9.59
N PHE A 64 -9.29 -5.37 9.29
CA PHE A 64 -10.57 -5.67 9.93
C PHE A 64 -11.18 -7.00 9.46
N TYR A 65 -11.18 -7.28 8.16
CA TYR A 65 -11.85 -8.47 7.62
C TYR A 65 -10.97 -9.71 7.58
N ILE A 66 -9.68 -9.58 7.24
CA ILE A 66 -8.79 -10.74 7.10
C ILE A 66 -8.13 -11.02 8.44
N VAL A 67 -7.40 -10.03 8.99
CA VAL A 67 -6.53 -10.25 10.15
C VAL A 67 -7.37 -10.61 11.40
N ARG A 68 -8.33 -9.77 11.80
CA ARG A 68 -9.18 -10.06 12.97
C ARG A 68 -9.97 -11.38 12.84
N LYS A 69 -10.50 -11.69 11.66
CA LYS A 69 -11.30 -12.91 11.45
C LYS A 69 -10.43 -14.16 11.49
N TYR A 70 -9.25 -14.15 10.84
CA TYR A 70 -8.30 -15.26 10.89
C TYR A 70 -7.73 -15.48 12.28
N ILE A 71 -7.34 -14.42 12.99
CA ILE A 71 -6.83 -14.53 14.37
C ILE A 71 -7.86 -15.18 15.29
N LYS A 72 -9.12 -14.74 15.20
CA LYS A 72 -10.22 -15.32 15.99
C LYS A 72 -10.47 -16.79 15.63
N PHE A 73 -10.40 -17.14 14.35
CA PHE A 73 -10.59 -18.50 13.86
C PHE A 73 -9.49 -19.45 14.36
N PHE A 74 -8.22 -19.03 14.28
CA PHE A 74 -7.07 -19.84 14.67
C PHE A 74 -6.63 -19.67 16.13
N LYS A 75 -7.32 -18.82 16.92
CA LYS A 75 -6.99 -18.50 18.32
C LYS A 75 -5.51 -18.09 18.50
N LEU A 76 -5.01 -17.27 17.58
CA LEU A 76 -3.62 -16.83 17.58
C LEU A 76 -3.39 -15.78 18.69
N ASN A 77 -2.18 -15.80 19.27
CA ASN A 77 -1.79 -14.88 20.34
C ASN A 77 -1.54 -13.46 19.82
N GLU A 78 -1.62 -12.44 20.69
CA GLU A 78 -1.50 -11.02 20.29
C GLU A 78 -0.19 -10.68 19.57
N THR A 79 0.90 -11.41 19.86
CA THR A 79 2.19 -11.25 19.17
C THR A 79 2.08 -11.45 17.66
N TYR A 80 1.22 -12.35 17.19
CA TYR A 80 1.03 -12.59 15.76
C TYR A 80 0.32 -11.43 15.06
N ILE A 81 -0.54 -10.70 15.78
CA ILE A 81 -1.20 -9.49 15.26
C ILE A 81 -0.14 -8.45 14.91
N LYS A 82 0.80 -8.22 15.83
CA LYS A 82 1.91 -7.27 15.61
C LYS A 82 2.80 -7.67 14.44
N ILE A 83 3.08 -8.97 14.26
CA ILE A 83 3.88 -9.46 13.14
C ILE A 83 3.15 -9.26 11.81
N ILE A 84 1.84 -9.54 11.75
CA ILE A 84 1.04 -9.33 10.55
C ILE A 84 0.93 -7.85 10.21
N ASP A 85 0.72 -6.99 11.20
CA ASP A 85 0.66 -5.55 11.01
C ASP A 85 1.98 -4.99 10.47
N LEU A 86 3.11 -5.51 10.95
CA LEU A 86 4.43 -5.19 10.41
C LEU A 86 4.56 -5.62 8.94
N ILE A 87 4.18 -6.85 8.60
CA ILE A 87 4.24 -7.36 7.22
C ILE A 87 3.32 -6.56 6.29
N LEU A 88 2.11 -6.23 6.74
CA LEU A 88 1.19 -5.36 6.02
C LEU A 88 1.83 -4.00 5.77
N GLY A 89 2.30 -3.34 6.83
CA GLY A 89 2.97 -2.04 6.75
C GLY A 89 4.13 -2.03 5.76
N LEU A 90 5.03 -3.02 5.85
CA LEU A 90 6.16 -3.15 4.93
C LEU A 90 5.72 -3.35 3.47
N THR A 91 4.69 -4.15 3.24
CA THR A 91 4.24 -4.39 1.85
C THR A 91 3.52 -3.19 1.27
N LEU A 92 2.84 -2.41 2.10
CA LEU A 92 2.23 -1.14 1.70
C LEU A 92 3.28 -0.08 1.37
N VAL A 93 4.37 -0.02 2.12
CA VAL A 93 5.52 0.84 1.78
C VAL A 93 6.10 0.42 0.42
N GLY A 94 6.15 -0.88 0.12
CA GLY A 94 6.50 -1.39 -1.21
C GLY A 94 5.56 -0.87 -2.31
N LEU A 95 4.25 -0.81 -2.03
CA LEU A 95 3.22 -0.26 -2.92
C LEU A 95 3.38 1.25 -3.16
N GLN A 96 3.90 1.97 -2.17
CA GLN A 96 4.06 3.43 -2.24
C GLN A 96 5.15 3.87 -3.23
N ARG A 97 5.91 2.97 -3.86
CA ARG A 97 6.96 3.34 -4.82
C ARG A 97 6.41 4.17 -6.00
N ASN A 98 5.23 3.85 -6.50
CA ASN A 98 4.58 4.61 -7.57
C ASN A 98 4.04 5.97 -7.08
N LEU A 99 3.53 6.02 -5.84
CA LEU A 99 3.19 7.28 -5.16
C LEU A 99 4.40 8.20 -4.99
N VAL A 100 5.54 7.65 -4.56
CA VAL A 100 6.80 8.38 -4.40
C VAL A 100 7.28 8.93 -5.73
N TYR A 101 7.14 8.17 -6.82
CA TYR A 101 7.49 8.65 -8.15
C TYR A 101 6.66 9.88 -8.56
N LYS A 102 5.34 9.86 -8.32
CA LYS A 102 4.44 10.99 -8.60
C LYS A 102 4.72 12.20 -7.72
N LEU A 103 4.97 11.99 -6.43
CA LEU A 103 5.38 13.05 -5.51
C LEU A 103 6.70 13.69 -5.95
N ARG A 104 7.64 12.88 -6.44
CA ARG A 104 8.92 13.35 -6.97
C ARG A 104 8.74 14.15 -8.26
N TYR A 105 7.85 13.73 -9.15
CA TYR A 105 7.48 14.50 -10.34
C TYR A 105 6.93 15.88 -9.95
N LEU A 106 5.93 15.91 -9.07
CA LEU A 106 5.32 17.16 -8.60
C LEU A 106 6.34 18.07 -7.89
N SER A 107 7.20 17.49 -7.05
CA SER A 107 8.27 18.21 -6.36
C SER A 107 9.33 18.75 -7.33
N ASN A 108 9.57 18.10 -8.46
CA ASN A 108 10.55 18.55 -9.45
C ASN A 108 10.02 19.66 -10.36
N ARG A 109 8.71 19.72 -10.60
CA ARG A 109 8.03 20.82 -11.31
C ARG A 109 7.65 22.00 -10.42
N HIS A 110 7.80 21.87 -9.10
CA HIS A 110 7.42 22.91 -8.15
C HIS A 110 8.18 24.23 -8.41
N PRO A 111 7.50 25.40 -8.44
CA PRO A 111 8.09 26.68 -8.87
C PRO A 111 9.34 27.09 -8.09
N ILE A 112 9.40 26.76 -6.79
CA ILE A 112 10.56 26.99 -5.91
C ILE A 112 11.85 26.35 -6.45
N ARG A 113 11.74 25.19 -7.12
CA ARG A 113 12.91 24.46 -7.65
C ARG A 113 13.27 24.91 -9.08
N ALA A 114 12.31 25.46 -9.82
CA ALA A 114 12.57 26.07 -11.13
C ALA A 114 13.38 27.38 -11.00
N GLU A 115 13.16 28.15 -9.93
CA GLU A 115 13.94 29.37 -9.63
C GLU A 115 15.39 29.09 -9.18
N LEU A 116 15.68 27.90 -8.63
CA LEU A 116 17.03 27.53 -8.16
C LEU A 116 17.98 27.03 -9.25
N ILE A 117 17.50 26.89 -10.49
CA ILE A 117 18.29 26.44 -11.66
C ILE A 117 18.64 27.63 -12.59
N ILE A 118 18.28 28.86 -12.21
CA ILE A 118 18.65 30.10 -12.90
C ILE A 118 19.95 30.66 -12.32
#